data_AF-A0A4R3GPX1-F1
#
_entry.id   AF-A0A4R3GPX1-F1
#
_cell.length_a   1.000
_cell.length_b   1.000
_cell.length_c   1.000
_cell.angle_alpha   90.00
_cell.angle_beta   90.00
_cell.angle_gamma   90.00
#
_symmetry.space_group_name_H-M   'P 1'
#
loop_
_entity.id
_entity.type
_entity.pdbx_description
1 polymer ?
#
loop_
_entity_poly.entity_id
_entity_poly.type
_entity_poly.pdbx_seq_one_letter_code
_entity_poly.pdbx_strand_id
1 'polypeptide(L)'
;MNNFLAKTLSSINALIAIVILAFFTLSGATGASVQGGSGMFVIGAILGAIAGIVVAALICGTVAFLTLIERHLAEIAAATRQPRS
;
A
#
# COMPACT_ATOMS: atom_id res chain seq x y z
N MET A 1 -19.21 -11.68 11.82
CA MET A 1 -18.82 -12.21 10.49
C MET A 1 -18.60 -11.06 9.54
N ASN A 2 -17.35 -10.80 9.14
CA ASN A 2 -17.04 -9.94 8.01
C ASN A 2 -15.67 -10.29 7.38
N ASN A 3 -15.47 -11.58 7.11
CA ASN A 3 -14.21 -12.10 6.56
C ASN A 3 -13.94 -11.62 5.13
N PHE A 4 -14.98 -11.13 4.43
CA PHE A 4 -14.86 -10.65 3.06
C PHE A 4 -14.19 -9.29 2.99
N LEU A 5 -14.61 -8.33 3.82
CA LEU A 5 -14.01 -6.99 3.88
C LEU A 5 -12.54 -7.06 4.34
N ALA A 6 -12.24 -7.85 5.37
CA ALA A 6 -10.85 -8.05 5.83
C ALA A 6 -9.95 -8.66 4.74
N LYS A 7 -10.47 -9.60 3.94
CA LYS A 7 -9.71 -10.30 2.91
C LYS A 7 -9.53 -9.48 1.63
N THR A 8 -10.55 -8.71 1.24
CA THR A 8 -10.48 -7.75 0.13
C THR A 8 -9.51 -6.62 0.45
N LEU A 9 -9.55 -6.09 1.66
CA LEU A 9 -8.71 -4.96 2.04
C LEU A 9 -7.24 -5.38 2.21
N SER A 10 -7.00 -6.58 2.72
CA SER A 10 -5.66 -7.18 2.71
C SER A 10 -5.14 -7.46 1.29
N SER A 11 -6.00 -7.91 0.36
CA SER A 11 -5.56 -8.18 -1.01
C SER A 11 -5.28 -6.90 -1.80
N ILE A 12 -6.13 -5.87 -1.64
CA ILE A 12 -5.94 -4.56 -2.26
C ILE A 12 -4.67 -3.90 -1.71
N ASN A 13 -4.43 -3.97 -0.41
CA ASN A 13 -3.22 -3.45 0.21
C ASN A 13 -1.94 -4.09 -0.37
N ALA A 14 -1.93 -5.42 -0.49
CA ALA A 14 -0.81 -6.14 -1.10
C ALA A 14 -0.63 -5.77 -2.59
N LEU A 15 -1.74 -5.64 -3.32
CA LEU A 15 -1.71 -5.25 -4.73
C LEU A 15 -1.13 -3.84 -4.92
N ILE A 16 -1.56 -2.88 -4.10
CA ILE A 16 -1.06 -1.49 -4.12
C ILE A 16 0.44 -1.46 -3.81
N ALA A 17 0.89 -2.21 -2.80
CA ALA A 17 2.31 -2.29 -2.46
C ALA A 17 3.17 -2.80 -3.63
N ILE A 18 2.70 -3.86 -4.31
CA ILE A 18 3.39 -4.43 -5.48
C ILE A 18 3.46 -3.40 -6.62
N VAL A 19 2.35 -2.70 -6.90
CA VAL A 19 2.30 -1.68 -7.95
C VAL A 19 3.24 -0.52 -7.66
N ILE A 20 3.26 0.00 -6.43
CA ILE A 20 4.15 1.10 -6.03
C ILE A 20 5.62 0.66 -6.16
N LEU A 21 5.97 -0.51 -5.63
CA LEU A 21 7.34 -1.03 -5.71
C LEU A 21 7.78 -1.22 -7.15
N ALA A 22 6.96 -1.83 -8.00
CA ALA A 22 7.27 -2.02 -9.41
C ALA A 22 7.45 -0.67 -10.12
N PHE A 23 6.56 0.29 -9.88
CA PHE A 23 6.60 1.60 -10.52
C PHE A 23 7.82 2.42 -10.11
N PHE A 24 8.13 2.49 -8.81
CA PHE A 24 9.29 3.22 -8.29
C PHE A 24 10.61 2.58 -8.68
N THR A 25 10.70 1.24 -8.63
CA THR A 25 11.90 0.51 -9.05
C THR A 25 12.15 0.71 -10.55
N LEU A 26 11.12 0.59 -11.38
CA LEU A 26 11.24 0.76 -12.82
C LEU A 26 11.54 2.23 -13.18
N SER A 27 10.86 3.18 -12.55
CA SER A 27 11.10 4.63 -12.78
C SER A 27 12.49 5.07 -12.31
N GLY A 28 12.99 4.53 -11.19
CA GLY A 28 14.34 4.80 -10.73
C GLY A 28 15.39 4.22 -11.68
N ALA A 29 15.17 3.00 -12.17
CA ALA A 29 16.07 2.34 -13.11
C ALA A 29 16.14 3.06 -14.47
N THR A 30 15.00 3.48 -15.02
CA THR A 30 14.92 4.23 -16.29
C THR A 30 15.39 5.67 -16.13
N GLY A 31 15.07 6.33 -15.01
CA GLY A 31 15.50 7.70 -14.73
C GLY A 31 17.02 7.84 -14.55
N ALA A 32 17.67 6.85 -13.95
CA ALA A 32 19.12 6.85 -13.82
C ALA A 32 19.82 6.45 -15.13
N SER A 33 19.24 5.54 -15.92
CA SER A 33 19.84 5.09 -17.17
C SER A 33 19.88 6.18 -18.25
N VAL A 34 18.92 7.09 -18.28
CA VAL A 34 18.94 8.26 -19.18
C VAL A 34 20.04 9.27 -18.86
N GLN A 35 20.52 9.29 -17.61
CA GLN A 35 21.54 10.25 -17.15
C GLN A 35 22.96 9.67 -17.14
N GLY A 36 23.11 8.35 -17.08
CA GLY A 36 24.38 7.70 -16.77
C GLY A 36 24.76 6.48 -17.62
N GLY A 37 23.94 6.10 -18.60
CA GLY A 37 24.15 4.87 -19.38
C GLY A 37 23.88 3.58 -18.58
N SER A 38 24.19 2.42 -19.17
CA SER A 38 23.80 1.10 -18.64
C SER A 38 24.31 0.79 -17.23
N GLY A 39 25.45 1.35 -16.81
CA GLY A 39 25.99 1.14 -15.45
C GLY A 39 25.13 1.80 -14.35
N MET A 40 24.41 2.86 -14.70
CA MET A 40 23.59 3.62 -13.76
C MET A 40 22.19 3.01 -13.55
N PHE A 41 21.77 2.08 -14.42
CA PHE A 41 20.47 1.40 -14.34
C PHE A 41 20.30 0.66 -13.01
N VAL A 42 21.32 -0.11 -12.58
CA VAL A 42 21.27 -0.89 -11.34
C VAL A 42 21.22 0.02 -10.13
N ILE A 43 22.01 1.10 -10.13
CA ILE A 43 22.05 2.09 -9.05
C ILE A 43 20.70 2.80 -8.93
N GLY A 44 20.12 3.20 -10.07
CA GLY A 44 18.79 3.79 -10.13
C GLY A 44 17.69 2.84 -9.67
N ALA A 45 17.75 1.57 -10.05
CA ALA A 45 16.81 0.55 -9.60
C ALA A 45 16.87 0.37 -8.07
N ILE A 46 18.06 0.34 -7.48
CA ILE A 46 18.25 0.20 -6.03
C ILE A 46 17.72 1.44 -5.30
N LEU A 47 18.09 2.65 -5.74
CA LEU A 47 17.59 3.89 -5.15
C LEU A 47 16.07 4.03 -5.29
N GLY A 48 15.55 3.69 -6.48
CA GLY A 48 14.11 3.65 -6.76
C GLY A 48 13.39 2.65 -5.88
N ALA A 49 13.94 1.45 -5.69
CA ALA A 49 13.38 0.44 -4.79
C ALA A 49 13.37 0.90 -3.34
N ILE A 50 14.45 1.52 -2.83
CA ILE A 50 14.50 2.05 -1.46
C ILE A 50 13.43 3.13 -1.27
N ALA A 51 13.35 4.10 -2.18
CA ALA A 51 12.31 5.13 -2.14
C ALA A 51 10.91 4.53 -2.24
N GLY A 52 10.72 3.54 -3.12
CA GLY A 52 9.48 2.81 -3.30
C GLY A 52 9.05 2.04 -2.04
N ILE A 53 9.99 1.43 -1.31
CA ILE A 53 9.73 0.73 -0.04
C ILE A 53 9.22 1.72 1.01
N VAL A 54 9.85 2.90 1.13
CA VAL A 54 9.41 3.93 2.08
C VAL A 54 7.98 4.38 1.78
N VAL A 55 7.69 4.68 0.51
CA VAL A 55 6.35 5.11 0.08
C VAL A 55 5.32 3.98 0.26
N ALA A 56 5.66 2.75 -0.12
CA ALA A 56 4.79 1.59 0.07
C ALA A 56 4.50 1.32 1.56
N ALA A 57 5.50 1.44 2.43
CA ALA A 57 5.31 1.28 3.87
C ALA A 57 4.36 2.34 4.47
N LEU A 58 4.47 3.60 4.03
CA LEU A 58 3.56 4.68 4.45
C LEU A 58 2.11 4.41 4.00
N ILE A 59 1.93 3.99 2.75
CA ILE A 59 0.60 3.69 2.19
C ILE A 59 0.00 2.44 2.84
N CYS A 60 0.78 1.36 2.99
CA CYS A 60 0.31 0.16 3.66
C CYS A 60 -0.01 0.40 5.14
N GLY A 61 0.79 1.24 5.82
CA GLY A 61 0.54 1.63 7.21
C GLY A 61 -0.77 2.41 7.38
N THR A 62 -1.05 3.36 6.49
CA THR A 62 -2.30 4.15 6.52
C THR A 62 -3.53 3.31 6.23
N VAL A 63 -3.46 2.39 5.25
CA VAL A 63 -4.55 1.45 4.96
C VAL A 63 -4.83 0.53 6.15
N ALA A 64 -3.78 0.00 6.80
CA ALA A 64 -3.94 -0.81 8.01
C ALA A 64 -4.63 -0.04 9.15
N PHE A 65 -4.28 1.24 9.34
CA PHE A 65 -4.93 2.10 10.33
C PHE A 65 -6.42 2.34 10.02
N LEU A 66 -6.77 2.63 8.76
CA LEU A 66 -8.17 2.81 8.36
C LEU A 66 -9.00 1.55 8.56
N THR A 67 -8.40 0.37 8.34
CA THR A 67 -9.06 -0.93 8.58
C THR A 67 -9.46 -1.10 10.05
N LEU A 68 -8.58 -0.69 10.97
CA LEU A 68 -8.85 -0.74 12.40
C LEU A 68 -9.99 0.21 12.77
N ILE A 69 -10.01 1.41 12.19
CA ILE A 69 -11.06 2.41 12.41
C ILE A 69 -12.42 1.91 11.90
N GLU A 70 -12.48 1.33 10.69
CA GLU A 70 -13.72 0.76 10.15
C GLU A 70 -14.29 -0.32 11.06
N ARG A 71 -13.44 -1.12 11.70
CA ARG A 71 -13.89 -2.18 12.60
C ARG A 71 -14.57 -1.61 13.85
N HIS A 72 -14.07 -0.49 14.38
CA HIS A 72 -14.71 0.23 15.49
C HIS A 72 -16.02 0.92 15.04
N LEU A 73 -16.03 1.58 13.88
CA LEU A 73 -17.24 2.20 13.34
C LEU A 73 -18.32 1.16 13.03
N ALA A 74 -17.95 -0.02 12.53
CA ALA A 74 -18.89 -1.11 12.24
C ALA A 74 -19.55 -1.64 13.52
N GLU A 75 -18.82 -1.72 14.64
CA GLU A 75 -19.40 -2.06 15.95
C GLU A 75 -20.37 -0.99 16.44
N ILE A 76 -20.01 0.29 16.34
CA ILE A 76 -20.89 1.40 16.76
C ILE A 76 -22.14 1.49 15.87
N ALA A 77 -21.98 1.26 14.56
CA ALA A 77 -23.08 1.20 13.59
C ALA A 77 -24.00 0.00 13.85
N ALA A 78 -23.46 -1.15 14.28
CA ALA A 78 -24.25 -2.31 14.67
C ALA A 78 -25.01 -2.07 15.98
N ALA A 79 -24.37 -1.43 16.97
CA ALA A 79 -24.99 -1.06 18.24
C ALA A 79 -26.11 -0.01 18.09
N THR A 80 -25.99 0.90 17.13
CA THR A 80 -27.02 1.91 16.83
C THR A 80 -28.15 1.39 15.95
N ARG A 81 -27.92 0.33 15.15
CA ARG A 81 -28.96 -0.35 14.35
C ARG A 81 -29.81 -1.35 15.12
N GLN A 82 -29.51 -1.62 16.39
CA GLN A 82 -30.49 -2.25 17.29
C GLN A 82 -31.34 -1.14 17.93
N PRO A 83 -32.49 -0.77 17.36
CA PRO A 83 -33.51 -0.10 18.16
C PRO A 83 -33.84 -1.03 19.33
N ARG A 84 -33.66 -0.50 20.55
CA ARG A 84 -34.37 -1.02 21.72
C ARG A 84 -35.84 -1.14 21.33
N SER A 85 -36.36 -2.36 21.42
CA SER A 85 -37.78 -2.75 21.66
C SER A 85 -38.85 -1.85 21.05
#